data_AF-A0A651GCX1-F1
#
_entry.id   AF-A0A651GCX1-F1
#
_cell.length_a   1.000
_cell.length_b   1.000
_cell.length_c   1.000
_cell.angle_alpha   90.00
_cell.angle_beta   90.00
_cell.angle_gamma   90.00
#
_symmetry.space_group_name_H-M   'P 1'
#
loop_
_entity.id
_entity.type
_entity.pdbx_description
1 polymer ?
#
loop_
_entity_poly.entity_id
_entity_poly.type
_entity_poly.pdbx_seq_one_letter_code
_entity_poly.pdbx_strand_id
1 'polypeptide(L)' 'MRMSSDPSRLNEVVRDFNRLWHSCGEGWQDDSREHFQRHHIDDIQHACDDLLAHLAQFNHILSSAIQRCQ' A
#
# COMPACT_ATOMS: atom_id res chain seq x y z
N MET A 1 7.99 24.12 -4.99
CA MET A 1 8.25 22.73 -4.55
C MET A 1 7.20 21.84 -5.18
N ARG A 2 7.54 21.05 -6.21
CA ARG A 2 6.62 20.02 -6.72
C ARG A 2 6.59 18.90 -5.69
N MET A 3 5.49 18.74 -4.96
CA MET A 3 5.22 17.50 -4.23
C MET A 3 4.93 16.42 -5.27
N SER A 4 5.99 15.81 -5.81
CA SER A 4 5.89 14.55 -6.53
C SER A 4 5.77 13.42 -5.50
N SER A 5 4.62 13.34 -4.84
CA SER A 5 4.23 12.15 -4.07
C SER A 5 3.83 11.11 -5.10
N ASP A 6 4.82 10.51 -5.79
CA ASP A 6 4.54 9.51 -6.82
C ASP A 6 3.90 8.30 -6.15
N PRO A 7 2.62 7.98 -6.43
CA PRO A 7 1.93 6.81 -5.87
C PRO A 7 2.68 5.51 -6.20
N SER A 8 3.57 5.53 -7.20
CA SER A 8 4.46 4.43 -7.54
C SER A 8 5.29 3.95 -6.34
N ARG A 9 5.78 4.86 -5.48
CA ARG A 9 6.66 4.50 -4.36
C ARG A 9 5.93 3.73 -3.27
N LEU A 10 4.68 4.10 -2.97
CA LEU A 10 3.89 3.36 -1.99
C LEU A 10 3.52 1.97 -2.53
N ASN A 11 3.15 1.88 -3.81
CA ASN A 11 2.94 0.60 -4.48
C ASN A 11 4.19 -0.30 -4.46
N GLU A 12 5.39 0.27 -4.68
CA GLU A 12 6.64 -0.47 -4.56
C GLU A 12 6.88 -1.00 -3.15
N VAL A 13 6.67 -0.16 -2.13
CA VAL A 13 6.82 -0.57 -0.72
C VAL A 13 5.87 -1.72 -0.37
N VAL A 14 4.60 -1.65 -0.80
CA VAL A 14 3.60 -2.71 -0.56
C VAL A 14 4.00 -4.00 -1.26
N ARG A 15 4.46 -3.91 -2.51
CA ARG A 15 4.95 -5.06 -3.29
C ARG A 15 6.16 -5.71 -2.62
N ASP A 16 7.12 -4.92 -2.19
CA ASP A 16 8.34 -5.40 -1.55
C ASP A 16 8.05 -6.02 -0.18
N PHE A 17 7.14 -5.42 0.60
CA PHE A 17 6.62 -6.00 1.84
C PHE A 17 6.01 -7.38 1.61
N ASN A 18 5.11 -7.51 0.63
CA ASN A 18 4.48 -8.79 0.30
C ASN A 18 5.49 -9.86 -0.11
N ARG A 19 6.48 -9.47 -0.91
CA ARG A 19 7.56 -10.37 -1.33
C ARG A 19 8.41 -10.83 -0.14
N LEU A 20 8.78 -9.91 0.75
CA LEU A 20 9.53 -10.23 1.97
C LEU A 20 8.73 -11.16 2.87
N TRP A 21 7.46 -10.87 3.09
CA TRP A 21 6.59 -11.73 3.88
C TRP A 21 6.46 -13.14 3.29
N HIS A 22 6.24 -13.27 1.97
CA HIS A 22 6.17 -14.57 1.32
C HIS A 22 7.47 -15.36 1.50
N SER A 23 8.62 -14.71 1.30
CA SER A 23 9.93 -15.34 1.48
C SER A 23 10.21 -15.74 2.93
N CYS A 24 9.84 -14.92 3.92
CA CYS A 24 10.00 -15.25 5.34
C CYS A 24 9.04 -16.36 5.79
N GLY A 25 7.82 -16.36 5.26
CA GLY A 25 6.77 -17.30 5.60
C GLY A 25 6.95 -18.69 5.00
N GLU A 26 7.78 -18.86 3.96
CA GLU A 26 8.10 -20.19 3.40
C GLU A 26 8.69 -21.16 4.42
N GLY A 27 9.40 -20.65 5.44
CA GLY A 27 9.97 -21.46 6.51
C GLY A 27 8.95 -21.93 7.56
N TRP A 28 7.74 -21.38 7.55
CA TRP A 28 6.70 -21.68 8.54
C TRP A 28 5.81 -22.79 7.99
N GLN A 29 5.96 -23.99 8.54
CA GLN A 29 5.26 -25.21 8.10
C GLN A 29 4.04 -25.56 8.98
N ASP A 30 3.61 -24.63 9.83
CA ASP A 30 2.55 -24.80 10.82
C ASP A 30 1.46 -23.72 10.69
N ASP A 31 0.41 -23.88 11.49
CA ASP A 31 -0.74 -22.96 11.54
C ASP A 31 -0.34 -21.54 11.98
N SER A 32 0.84 -21.36 12.56
CA SER A 32 1.38 -20.06 12.97
C SER A 32 1.51 -19.11 11.78
N ARG A 33 1.79 -19.64 10.57
CA ARG A 33 1.90 -18.81 9.36
C ARG A 33 0.58 -18.15 9.01
N GLU A 34 -0.47 -18.96 9.00
CA GLU A 34 -1.81 -18.50 8.66
C GLU A 34 -2.37 -17.59 9.75
N HIS A 35 -2.09 -17.90 11.03
CA HIS A 35 -2.43 -17.04 12.14
C HIS A 35 -1.76 -15.65 11.99
N PHE A 36 -0.45 -15.61 11.72
CA PHE A 36 0.29 -14.36 11.56
C PHE A 36 -0.16 -13.57 10.32
N GLN A 37 -0.46 -14.27 9.21
CA GLN A 37 -1.04 -13.66 8.01
C GLN A 37 -2.31 -12.89 8.38
N ARG A 38 -3.29 -13.59 8.98
CA ARG A 38 -4.63 -13.02 9.23
C ARG A 38 -4.64 -11.89 10.27
N HIS A 39 -3.78 -11.96 11.29
CA HIS A 39 -3.82 -11.01 12.41
C HIS A 39 -2.87 -9.81 12.24
N HIS A 40 -1.96 -9.86 11.28
CA HIS A 40 -0.93 -8.83 11.14
C HIS A 40 -0.75 -8.40 9.68
N ILE A 41 -0.51 -9.35 8.78
CA ILE A 41 -0.18 -9.03 7.39
C ILE A 41 -1.39 -8.48 6.66
N ASP A 42 -2.56 -9.10 6.83
CA ASP A 42 -3.80 -8.66 6.19
C ASP A 42 -4.16 -7.23 6.62
N ASP A 43 -4.09 -6.91 7.92
CA ASP A 43 -4.39 -5.56 8.43
C ASP A 43 -3.43 -4.50 7.84
N ILE A 44 -2.15 -4.82 7.72
CA ILE A 44 -1.15 -3.94 7.10
C ILE A 44 -1.47 -3.73 5.62
N GLN A 45 -1.80 -4.80 4.90
CA GLN A 45 -2.16 -4.73 3.48
C GLN A 45 -3.40 -3.85 3.27
N HIS A 46 -4.46 -4.06 4.06
CA HIS A 46 -5.68 -3.24 3.99
C HIS A 46 -5.38 -1.77 4.26
N ALA A 47 -4.58 -1.46 5.29
CA ALA A 47 -4.21 -0.08 5.60
C ALA A 47 -3.42 0.59 4.44
N CYS A 48 -2.56 -0.17 3.76
CA CYS A 48 -1.82 0.32 2.60
C CYS A 48 -2.74 0.56 1.39
N ASP A 49 -3.68 -0.34 1.12
CA ASP A 49 -4.65 -0.21 0.03
C ASP A 49 -5.57 1.00 0.25
N ASP A 50 -6.04 1.19 1.48
CA ASP A 50 -6.82 2.37 1.87
C ASP A 50 -6.01 3.66 1.66
N LEU A 51 -4.74 3.68 2.06
CA LEU A 51 -3.88 4.85 1.86
C LEU A 51 -3.69 5.17 0.38
N LEU A 52 -3.47 4.15 -0.46
CA LEU A 52 -3.37 4.31 -1.92
C LEU A 52 -4.66 4.90 -2.51
N ALA A 53 -5.83 4.40 -2.08
CA ALA A 53 -7.12 4.90 -2.52
C ALA A 53 -7.32 6.37 -2.16
N HIS A 54 -7.03 6.76 -0.91
CA HIS A 54 -7.12 8.14 -0.46
C HIS A 54 -6.15 9.07 -1.22
N LEU A 55 -4.91 8.63 -1.47
CA LEU A 55 -3.95 9.41 -2.26
C LEU A 55 -4.40 9.59 -3.70
N ALA A 56 -4.97 8.55 -4.32
CA ALA A 56 -5.53 8.65 -5.67
C ALA A 56 -6.69 9.65 -5.73
N GLN A 57 -7.60 9.60 -4.74
CA GLN A 57 -8.71 10.54 -4.64
C GLN A 57 -8.21 11.98 -4.44
N PHE A 58 -7.22 12.18 -3.57
CA PHE A 58 -6.62 13.50 -3.34
C PHE A 58 -5.98 14.08 -4.61
N ASN A 59 -5.22 13.26 -5.34
CA ASN A 59 -4.65 13.66 -6.63
C ASN A 59 -5.71 14.02 -7.67
N HIS A 60 -6.84 13.30 -7.70
CA HIS A 60 -7.97 13.61 -8.57
C HIS A 60 -8.61 14.97 -8.21
N ILE A 61 -8.82 15.24 -6.92
CA ILE A 61 -9.36 16.52 -6.43
C ILE A 61 -8.41 17.66 -6.79
N LEU A 62 -7.11 17.50 -6.54
CA LEU A 62 -6.10 18.50 -6.89
C LEU A 62 -6.07 18.79 -8.38
N SER A 63 -6.09 17.75 -9.22
CA SER A 63 -6.08 17.91 -10.68
C SER A 63 -7.32 18.67 -11.16
N SER A 64 -8.49 18.35 -10.60
CA SER A 64 -9.75 19.04 -10.89
C SER A 64 -9.73 20.50 -10.46
N ALA A 65 -9.12 20.81 -9.31
CA ALA A 65 -8.98 22.18 -8.83
C ALA A 65 -8.04 23.00 -9.73
N ILE A 66 -6.90 22.42 -10.13
CA ILE A 66 -5.94 23.06 -11.04
C ILE A 66 -6.61 23.39 -12.38
N GLN A 67 -7.38 22.46 -12.96
CA GLN A 67 -8.09 22.69 -14.23
C GLN A 67 -9.13 23.81 -14.14
N ARG A 68 -9.74 24.04 -12.98
CA ARG A 68 -10.71 25.13 -12.78
C ARG A 68 -10.05 26.50 -12.60
N CYS A 69 -8.76 26.53 -12.26
CA CYS A 69 -7.99 27.74 -12.06
C CYS A 69 -7.18 28.16 -13.31
N GLN A 70 -7.18 27.34 -14.36
CA GLN A 70 -6.63 27.65 -15.69
C GLN A 70 -7.73 28.16 -16.61
#